data_AF-A0A8C1F284-F1
#
_entry.id   AF-A0A8C1F284-F1
#
_cell.length_a   1.000
_cell.length_b   1.000
_cell.length_c   1.000
_cell.angle_alpha   90.00
_cell.angle_beta   90.00
_cell.angle_gamma   90.00
#
_symmetry.space_group_name_H-M   'P 1'
#
loop_
_entity.id
_entity.type
_entity.pdbx_description
1 polymer ?
#
loop_
_entity_poly.entity_id
_entity_poly.type
_entity_poly.pdbx_seq_one_letter_code
_entity_poly.pdbx_strand_id
1 'polypeptide(L)'
;MQTRKSNPITKRRKQFGSQFLRTQIFGWRSVKCTFSSMASTVDFRTLVDQSCRYSDEFVNIYYDCIDKRRRNLTRLYLDKATLVWNGNAVTGRDALSEFFESLPSSEFQVQSLDCQPVHEQATQGQTTLLVVTAGSVKFDGNKQRYFNQNFLLTAQASPNSDQPVWKIASDCFRFQDWAN
;
A
#
# COMPACT_ATOMS: atom_id res chain seq x y z
N MET A 1 -57.88 4.04 -56.54
CA MET A 1 -58.42 5.40 -56.78
C MET A 1 -58.44 6.12 -55.44
N GLN A 2 -57.47 6.98 -55.10
CA GLN A 2 -57.52 8.46 -55.28
C GLN A 2 -58.89 9.05 -54.86
N THR A 3 -59.01 9.99 -53.91
CA THR A 3 -58.38 11.33 -53.91
C THR A 3 -58.48 12.10 -52.56
N ARG A 4 -57.41 12.86 -52.29
CA ARG A 4 -57.25 14.19 -51.63
C ARG A 4 -58.45 14.99 -51.10
N LYS A 5 -58.20 15.72 -50.00
CA LYS A 5 -58.43 17.18 -49.71
C LYS A 5 -58.16 17.44 -48.20
N SER A 6 -57.66 18.54 -47.63
CA SER A 6 -56.88 19.76 -47.98
C SER A 6 -56.80 20.61 -46.69
N ASN A 7 -55.65 21.25 -46.40
CA ASN A 7 -55.41 22.18 -45.26
C ASN A 7 -56.23 23.49 -45.32
N PRO A 8 -56.29 24.24 -44.20
CA PRO A 8 -55.80 25.64 -44.18
C PRO A 8 -54.96 25.93 -42.90
N ILE A 9 -53.69 26.36 -42.95
CA ILE A 9 -53.15 27.74 -43.06
C ILE A 9 -53.92 28.81 -42.25
N THR A 10 -53.32 29.27 -41.13
CA THR A 10 -53.61 30.58 -40.52
C THR A 10 -52.30 31.31 -40.18
N LYS A 11 -52.27 32.59 -40.54
CA LYS A 11 -51.10 33.51 -40.63
C LYS A 11 -50.73 34.15 -39.28
N ARG A 12 -49.43 34.50 -39.17
CA ARG A 12 -48.81 35.43 -38.21
C ARG A 12 -49.39 36.86 -38.29
N ARG A 13 -49.36 37.60 -37.17
CA ARG A 13 -49.06 39.04 -37.15
C ARG A 13 -48.31 39.44 -35.87
N LYS A 14 -47.41 40.42 -36.03
CA LYS A 14 -46.34 40.90 -35.14
C LYS A 14 -46.85 41.92 -34.12
N GLN A 15 -46.13 42.09 -33.00
CA GLN A 15 -45.88 43.43 -32.45
C GLN A 15 -44.51 43.54 -31.77
N PHE A 16 -43.86 44.66 -32.06
CA PHE A 16 -42.54 45.13 -31.60
C PHE A 16 -42.59 45.63 -30.16
N GLY A 17 -41.48 45.52 -29.43
CA GLY A 17 -41.22 46.26 -28.19
C GLY A 17 -39.74 46.24 -27.84
N SER A 18 -39.08 47.39 -28.00
CA SER A 18 -37.66 47.65 -27.75
C SER A 18 -37.44 48.11 -26.31
N GLN A 19 -36.38 47.64 -25.64
CA GLN A 19 -35.52 48.40 -24.70
C GLN A 19 -34.50 47.43 -24.07
N PHE A 20 -33.21 47.54 -24.40
CA PHE A 20 -32.17 48.41 -23.83
C PHE A 20 -31.28 47.65 -22.83
N LEU A 21 -29.98 47.66 -23.13
CA LEU A 21 -28.88 47.11 -22.33
C LEU A 21 -28.94 47.56 -20.87
N ARG A 22 -28.66 46.63 -19.94
CA ARG A 22 -27.85 46.90 -18.75
C ARG A 22 -27.18 45.62 -18.24
N THR A 23 -25.87 45.63 -18.38
CA THR A 23 -24.84 44.87 -17.67
C THR A 23 -25.20 44.60 -16.21
N GLN A 24 -25.06 43.35 -15.74
CA GLN A 24 -24.47 43.05 -14.44
C GLN A 24 -23.74 41.70 -14.46
N ILE A 25 -22.45 41.81 -14.15
CA ILE A 25 -21.51 40.76 -13.77
C ILE A 25 -21.87 40.31 -12.34
N PHE A 26 -21.46 39.08 -11.99
CA PHE A 26 -21.31 38.46 -10.65
C PHE A 26 -22.24 37.29 -10.36
N GLY A 27 -21.62 36.12 -10.22
CA GLY A 27 -22.27 34.94 -9.67
C GLY A 27 -21.48 33.64 -9.81
N TRP A 28 -20.15 33.66 -9.72
CA TRP A 28 -19.40 32.43 -9.42
C TRP A 28 -19.79 31.98 -8.01
N ARG A 29 -20.84 31.16 -7.90
CA ARG A 29 -21.06 30.34 -6.72
C ARG A 29 -19.99 29.25 -6.74
N SER A 30 -18.85 29.58 -6.11
CA SER A 30 -17.90 28.61 -5.63
C SER A 30 -18.68 27.58 -4.81
N VAL A 31 -18.86 26.38 -5.38
CA VAL A 31 -19.17 25.20 -4.61
C VAL A 31 -17.94 24.97 -3.75
N LYS A 32 -17.94 25.54 -2.55
CA LYS A 32 -17.04 25.10 -1.50
C LYS A 32 -17.46 23.67 -1.19
N CYS A 33 -16.82 22.70 -1.85
CA CYS A 33 -16.68 21.38 -1.29
C CYS A 33 -16.00 21.57 0.05
N THR A 34 -16.81 21.66 1.12
CA THR A 34 -16.31 21.45 2.47
C THR A 34 -15.84 20.01 2.50
N PHE A 35 -14.54 19.82 2.27
CA PHE A 35 -13.84 18.61 2.62
C PHE A 35 -13.98 18.49 4.14
N SER A 36 -15.02 17.79 4.58
CA SER A 36 -15.13 17.37 5.97
C SER A 36 -14.07 16.30 6.15
N SER A 37 -12.86 16.72 6.54
CA SER A 37 -11.87 15.82 7.14
C SER A 37 -12.44 15.40 8.48
N MET A 38 -13.26 14.36 8.46
CA MET A 38 -13.62 13.60 9.65
C MET A 38 -12.80 12.30 9.64
N ALA A 39 -11.49 12.44 9.41
CA ALA A 39 -10.57 11.45 9.95
C ALA A 39 -10.58 11.66 11.47
N SER A 40 -10.92 10.64 12.24
CA SER A 40 -10.41 10.54 13.60
C SER A 40 -8.89 10.50 13.48
N THR A 41 -8.25 11.67 13.45
CA THR A 41 -6.81 11.79 13.24
C THR A 41 -6.16 11.23 14.49
N VAL A 42 -5.80 9.95 14.45
CA VAL A 42 -4.72 9.46 15.28
C VAL A 42 -3.56 10.43 15.03
N ASP A 43 -3.08 11.08 16.09
CA ASP A 43 -2.00 12.05 15.99
C ASP A 43 -0.83 11.42 15.22
N PHE A 44 -0.28 12.12 14.23
CA PHE A 44 0.79 11.58 13.39
C PHE A 44 1.96 11.06 14.23
N ARG A 45 2.26 11.75 15.34
CA ARG A 45 3.25 11.29 16.30
C ARG A 45 2.90 9.94 16.92
N THR A 46 1.63 9.72 17.27
CA THR A 46 1.15 8.44 17.79
C THR A 46 1.29 7.33 16.76
N LEU A 47 0.99 7.62 15.48
CA LEU A 47 1.18 6.66 14.39
C LEU A 47 2.66 6.27 14.21
N VAL A 48 3.56 7.25 14.30
CA VAL A 48 5.01 7.02 14.24
C VAL A 48 5.48 6.19 15.43
N ASP A 49 5.07 6.55 16.66
CA ASP A 49 5.46 5.83 17.88
C ASP A 49 4.96 4.36 17.86
N GLN A 50 3.75 4.13 17.36
CA GLN A 50 3.19 2.79 17.15
C GLN A 50 3.98 2.02 16.08
N SER A 51 4.32 2.67 14.96
CA SER A 51 5.10 2.08 13.88
C SER A 51 6.47 1.59 14.35
N CYS A 52 7.15 2.37 15.20
CA CYS A 52 8.42 1.97 15.81
C CYS A 52 8.27 0.71 16.68
N ARG A 53 7.22 0.61 17.48
CA ARG A 53 6.97 -0.57 18.33
C ARG A 53 6.68 -1.82 17.50
N TYR A 54 5.78 -1.69 16.51
CA TYR A 54 5.41 -2.83 15.67
C TYR A 54 6.55 -3.31 14.78
N SER A 55 7.38 -2.40 14.25
CA SER A 55 8.53 -2.77 13.43
C SER A 55 9.60 -3.52 14.23
N ASP A 56 9.92 -3.07 15.44
CA ASP A 56 10.89 -3.76 16.31
C ASP A 56 10.41 -5.17 16.68
N GLU A 57 9.15 -5.30 17.10
CA GLU A 57 8.56 -6.62 17.39
C GLU A 57 8.53 -7.52 16.16
N PHE A 58 8.12 -6.99 15.01
CA PHE A 58 8.07 -7.73 13.74
C PHE A 58 9.46 -8.25 13.34
N VAL A 59 10.49 -7.41 13.40
CA VAL A 59 11.86 -7.77 13.01
C VAL A 59 12.40 -8.87 13.91
N ASN A 60 12.20 -8.77 15.22
CA ASN A 60 12.59 -9.81 16.16
C ASN A 60 11.91 -11.15 15.85
N ILE A 61 10.60 -11.13 15.55
CA ILE A 61 9.86 -12.34 15.17
C ILE A 61 10.34 -12.89 13.83
N TYR A 62 10.52 -12.05 12.83
CA TYR A 62 10.89 -12.44 11.47
C TYR A 62 12.24 -13.16 11.44
N TYR A 63 13.27 -12.54 12.02
CA TYR A 63 14.63 -13.10 12.01
C TYR A 63 14.76 -14.32 12.93
N ASP A 64 14.02 -14.40 14.04
CA ASP A 64 13.95 -15.64 14.83
C ASP A 64 13.26 -16.77 14.05
N CYS A 65 12.21 -16.44 13.29
CA CYS A 65 11.49 -17.42 12.46
C CYS A 65 12.33 -17.95 11.30
N ILE A 66 13.06 -17.10 10.57
CA ILE A 66 13.88 -17.57 9.44
C ILE A 66 15.05 -18.45 9.93
N ASP A 67 15.62 -18.17 11.10
CA ASP A 67 16.73 -18.94 11.63
C ASP A 67 16.29 -20.26 12.27
N LYS A 68 15.26 -20.24 13.13
CA LYS A 68 14.88 -21.39 13.96
C LYS A 68 13.62 -22.11 13.52
N ARG A 69 12.70 -21.41 12.84
CA ARG A 69 11.31 -21.89 12.60
C ARG A 69 10.83 -21.62 11.15
N ARG A 70 11.66 -21.96 10.15
CA ARG A 70 11.39 -21.71 8.71
C ARG A 70 9.98 -22.10 8.24
N ARG A 71 9.46 -23.23 8.68
CA ARG A 71 8.10 -23.71 8.33
C ARG A 71 6.98 -22.74 8.72
N ASN A 72 7.20 -21.91 9.73
CA ASN A 72 6.23 -20.91 10.19
C ASN A 72 6.44 -19.55 9.52
N LEU A 73 7.55 -19.33 8.83
CA LEU A 73 7.91 -18.04 8.24
C LEU A 73 6.88 -17.58 7.19
N THR A 74 6.41 -18.50 6.35
CA THR A 74 5.35 -18.25 5.35
C THR A 74 4.00 -17.88 5.96
N ARG A 75 3.82 -17.99 7.29
CA ARG A 75 2.63 -17.46 7.98
C ARG A 75 2.62 -15.95 8.13
N LEU A 76 3.81 -15.33 8.11
CA LEU A 76 3.99 -13.89 8.20
C LEU A 76 3.68 -13.18 6.86
N TYR A 77 3.65 -13.92 5.75
CA TYR A 77 3.37 -13.38 4.42
C TYR A 77 1.87 -13.37 4.11
N LEU A 78 1.44 -12.40 3.29
CA LEU A 78 0.14 -12.44 2.62
C LEU A 78 0.12 -13.52 1.52
N ASP A 79 -1.06 -13.99 1.14
CA ASP A 79 -1.20 -15.06 0.15
C ASP A 79 -0.65 -14.67 -1.24
N LYS A 80 -0.74 -13.37 -1.57
CA LYS A 80 -0.22 -12.77 -2.81
C LYS A 80 1.07 -11.99 -2.60
N ALA A 81 1.80 -12.25 -1.52
CA ALA A 81 3.04 -11.53 -1.25
C ALA A 81 4.12 -11.83 -2.29
N THR A 82 5.00 -10.86 -2.51
CA THR A 82 6.15 -10.99 -3.42
C THR A 82 7.46 -10.81 -2.65
N LEU A 83 8.39 -11.74 -2.86
CA LEU A 83 9.77 -11.65 -2.40
C LEU A 83 10.68 -11.41 -3.60
N VAL A 84 11.59 -10.44 -3.50
CA VAL A 84 12.67 -10.25 -4.46
C VAL A 84 14.00 -10.55 -3.76
N TRP A 85 14.57 -11.72 -4.04
CA TRP A 85 15.82 -12.16 -3.44
C TRP A 85 16.99 -12.01 -4.40
N ASN A 86 17.86 -11.03 -4.13
CA ASN A 86 19.00 -10.66 -4.99
C ASN A 86 18.60 -10.42 -6.46
N GLY A 87 17.38 -9.93 -6.70
CA GLY A 87 16.83 -9.69 -8.04
C GLY A 87 15.94 -10.81 -8.59
N ASN A 88 15.86 -11.96 -7.93
CA ASN A 88 14.97 -13.06 -8.32
C ASN A 88 13.62 -12.90 -7.63
N ALA A 89 12.55 -12.75 -8.40
CA ALA A 89 11.20 -12.60 -7.86
C ALA A 89 10.56 -13.97 -7.59
N VAL A 90 10.01 -14.13 -6.38
CA VAL A 90 9.22 -15.28 -5.92
C VAL A 90 7.88 -14.73 -5.46
N THR A 91 6.79 -15.22 -6.04
CA THR A 91 5.44 -14.69 -5.78
C THR A 91 4.51 -15.80 -5.34
N GLY A 92 3.71 -15.53 -4.31
CA GLY A 92 2.73 -16.46 -3.79
C GLY A 92 3.28 -17.34 -2.67
N ARG A 93 2.40 -17.69 -1.75
CA ARG A 93 2.75 -18.36 -0.50
C ARG A 93 3.43 -19.71 -0.66
N ASP A 94 2.98 -20.52 -1.62
CA ASP A 94 3.52 -21.87 -1.86
C ASP A 94 4.95 -21.79 -2.39
N ALA A 95 5.19 -20.92 -3.37
CA ALA A 95 6.53 -20.67 -3.93
C ALA A 95 7.49 -20.09 -2.88
N LEU A 96 6.99 -19.20 -2.00
CA LEU A 96 7.77 -18.71 -0.86
C LEU A 96 8.15 -19.84 0.10
N SER A 97 7.24 -20.78 0.36
CA SER A 97 7.50 -21.91 1.26
C SER A 97 8.62 -22.78 0.73
N GLU A 98 8.53 -23.16 -0.55
CA GLU A 98 9.56 -23.95 -1.22
C GLU A 98 10.90 -23.20 -1.26
N PHE A 99 10.87 -21.89 -1.56
CA PHE A 99 12.08 -21.07 -1.57
C PHE A 99 12.77 -21.03 -0.20
N PHE A 100 12.05 -20.76 0.88
CA PHE A 100 12.63 -20.71 2.22
C PHE A 100 13.11 -22.07 2.73
N GLU A 101 12.46 -23.18 2.32
CA GLU A 101 12.93 -24.53 2.63
C GLU A 101 14.20 -24.91 1.84
N SER A 102 14.36 -24.37 0.63
CA SER A 102 15.56 -24.59 -0.19
C SER A 102 16.80 -23.83 0.31
N LEU A 103 16.61 -22.78 1.12
CA LEU A 103 17.71 -21.99 1.65
C LEU A 103 18.47 -22.75 2.75
N PRO A 104 19.82 -22.67 2.77
CA PRO A 104 20.62 -23.25 3.84
C PRO A 104 20.29 -22.58 5.19
N SER A 105 20.66 -23.24 6.28
CA SER A 105 20.54 -22.67 7.63
C SER A 105 21.23 -21.31 7.68
N SER A 106 20.67 -20.38 8.44
CA SER A 106 21.10 -18.99 8.51
C SER A 106 21.25 -18.55 9.96
N GLU A 107 22.08 -17.54 10.16
CA GLU A 107 22.16 -16.76 11.38
C GLU A 107 22.17 -15.28 10.98
N PHE A 108 21.08 -14.57 11.26
CA PHE A 108 20.96 -13.14 10.97
C PHE A 108 21.31 -12.30 12.19
N GLN A 109 22.10 -11.25 11.95
CA GLN A 109 22.43 -10.22 12.94
C GLN A 109 22.04 -8.86 12.37
N VAL A 110 20.90 -8.35 12.82
CA VAL A 110 20.39 -7.02 12.45
C VAL A 110 21.17 -5.96 13.20
N GLN A 111 21.68 -4.96 12.50
CA GLN A 111 22.47 -3.86 13.08
C GLN A 111 21.70 -2.55 13.09
N SER A 112 20.82 -2.35 12.11
CA SER A 112 20.01 -1.14 11.99
C SER A 112 18.61 -1.47 11.49
N LEU A 113 17.67 -0.68 12.00
CA LEU A 113 16.25 -0.74 11.72
C LEU A 113 15.76 0.69 11.52
N ASP A 114 15.05 0.93 10.42
CA ASP A 114 14.27 2.14 10.18
C ASP A 114 12.84 1.74 9.81
N CYS A 115 11.87 2.59 10.14
CA CYS A 115 10.48 2.36 9.79
C CYS A 115 9.73 3.65 9.48
N GLN A 116 8.84 3.59 8.49
CA GLN A 116 8.12 4.75 7.99
C GLN A 116 6.66 4.38 7.69
N PRO A 117 5.68 5.03 8.34
CA PRO A 117 4.28 4.81 8.00
C PRO A 117 4.02 5.30 6.57
N VAL A 118 3.39 4.46 5.76
CA VAL A 118 3.10 4.80 4.37
C VAL A 118 1.75 5.51 4.29
N HIS A 119 1.70 6.55 3.46
CA HIS A 119 0.50 7.37 3.30
C HIS A 119 -0.64 6.58 2.62
N GLU A 120 -1.87 6.71 3.13
CA GLU A 120 -3.05 5.93 2.71
C GLU A 120 -3.37 6.01 1.21
N GLN A 121 -3.02 7.12 0.57
CA GLN A 121 -3.18 7.31 -0.88
C GLN A 121 -2.39 6.29 -1.71
N ALA A 122 -1.22 5.87 -1.22
CA ALA A 122 -0.38 4.88 -1.89
C ALA A 122 -0.91 3.45 -1.72
N THR A 123 -1.77 3.23 -0.72
CA THR A 123 -2.14 1.89 -0.25
C THR A 123 -3.64 1.62 -0.30
N GLN A 124 -4.38 2.45 -1.05
CA GLN A 124 -5.83 2.31 -1.26
C GLN A 124 -6.62 2.26 0.06
N GLY A 125 -6.14 2.98 1.08
CA GLY A 125 -6.77 3.04 2.41
C GLY A 125 -6.34 1.94 3.39
N GLN A 126 -5.36 1.10 3.05
CA GLN A 126 -4.80 0.12 4.00
C GLN A 126 -3.67 0.73 4.84
N THR A 127 -3.71 0.49 6.16
CA THR A 127 -2.60 0.86 7.05
C THR A 127 -1.39 -0.01 6.74
N THR A 128 -0.30 0.64 6.34
CA THR A 128 0.93 -0.03 5.90
C THR A 128 2.16 0.65 6.47
N LEU A 129 3.20 -0.15 6.63
CA LEU A 129 4.44 0.25 7.28
C LEU A 129 5.62 -0.23 6.43
N LEU A 130 6.46 0.70 5.99
CA LEU A 130 7.73 0.39 5.35
C LEU A 130 8.75 0.15 6.46
N VAL A 131 9.41 -1.00 6.43
CA VAL A 131 10.48 -1.35 7.37
C VAL A 131 11.74 -1.63 6.58
N VAL A 132 12.85 -1.01 6.96
CA VAL A 132 14.15 -1.20 6.33
C VAL A 132 15.11 -1.72 7.39
N THR A 133 15.81 -2.80 7.05
CA THR A 133 16.78 -3.43 7.93
C THR A 133 18.10 -3.59 7.20
N ALA A 134 19.19 -3.41 7.93
CA ALA A 134 20.51 -3.74 7.44
C ALA A 134 21.32 -4.43 8.55
N GLY A 135 22.20 -5.32 8.12
CA GLY A 135 23.02 -6.10 9.04
C GLY A 135 23.85 -7.11 8.30
N SER A 136 24.16 -8.21 8.99
CA SER A 136 24.93 -9.31 8.43
C SER A 136 24.22 -10.62 8.58
N VAL A 137 24.47 -11.54 7.65
CA VAL A 137 23.92 -12.89 7.67
C VAL A 137 25.04 -13.88 7.38
N LYS A 138 25.01 -14.99 8.11
CA LYS A 138 25.89 -16.14 7.87
C LYS A 138 25.02 -17.33 7.48
N PHE A 139 25.13 -17.75 6.22
CA PHE A 139 24.54 -19.00 5.77
C PHE A 139 25.50 -20.15 6.04
N ASP A 140 24.96 -21.33 6.31
CA ASP A 140 25.76 -22.53 6.49
C ASP A 140 26.62 -22.81 5.26
N GLY A 141 27.86 -23.21 5.49
CA GLY A 141 28.88 -23.38 4.44
C GLY A 141 29.38 -22.10 3.76
N ASN A 142 28.88 -20.92 4.13
CA ASN A 142 29.23 -19.64 3.49
C ASN A 142 29.91 -18.66 4.46
N LYS A 143 30.65 -17.72 3.88
CA LYS A 143 31.19 -16.57 4.63
C LYS A 143 30.04 -15.66 5.08
N GLN A 144 30.22 -14.98 6.20
CA GLN A 144 29.32 -13.92 6.63
C GLN A 144 29.31 -12.79 5.59
N ARG A 145 28.12 -12.32 5.22
CA ARG A 145 27.91 -11.25 4.24
C ARG A 145 27.01 -10.18 4.82
N TYR A 146 27.16 -8.95 4.34
CA TYR A 146 26.24 -7.87 4.67
C TYR A 146 25.03 -7.87 3.75
N PHE A 147 23.88 -7.50 4.30
CA PHE A 147 22.62 -7.45 3.56
C PHE A 147 21.84 -6.19 3.91
N ASN A 148 20.98 -5.80 2.97
CA ASN A 148 19.91 -4.84 3.17
C ASN A 148 18.59 -5.52 2.79
N GLN A 149 17.58 -5.35 3.62
CA GLN A 149 16.26 -5.91 3.39
C GLN A 149 15.18 -4.89 3.70
N ASN A 150 14.21 -4.75 2.79
CA ASN A 150 13.05 -3.89 2.99
C ASN A 150 11.77 -4.72 2.95
N PHE A 151 10.85 -4.39 3.86
CA PHE A 151 9.55 -5.02 3.99
C PHE A 151 8.48 -3.95 3.85
N LEU A 152 7.43 -4.28 3.12
CA LEU A 152 6.18 -3.55 3.14
C LEU A 152 5.16 -4.37 3.93
N LEU A 153 4.87 -3.93 5.15
CA LEU A 153 3.90 -4.56 6.03
C LEU A 153 2.52 -3.96 5.82
N THR A 154 1.50 -4.79 5.94
CA THR A 154 0.09 -4.40 5.88
C THR A 154 -0.62 -4.91 7.12
N ALA A 155 -1.36 -4.03 7.77
CA ALA A 155 -2.22 -4.39 8.89
C ALA A 155 -3.43 -5.20 8.37
N GLN A 156 -3.65 -6.38 8.94
CA GLN A 156 -4.84 -7.19 8.72
C GLN A 156 -5.71 -7.14 9.97
N ALA A 157 -6.98 -6.78 9.78
CA ALA A 157 -7.96 -6.84 10.86
C ALA A 157 -8.16 -8.30 11.27
N SER A 158 -8.02 -8.58 12.56
CA SER A 158 -8.28 -9.89 13.15
C SER A 158 -9.62 -9.84 13.86
N PRO A 159 -10.57 -10.76 13.60
CA PRO A 159 -11.84 -10.80 14.32
C PRO A 159 -11.67 -11.18 15.80
N ASN A 160 -10.49 -11.71 16.18
CA ASN A 160 -10.23 -12.27 17.51
C ASN A 160 -9.39 -11.34 18.41
N SER A 161 -8.93 -10.19 17.91
CA SER A 161 -8.11 -9.25 18.69
C SER A 161 -8.33 -7.81 18.26
N ASP A 162 -8.36 -6.90 19.23
CA ASP A 162 -8.41 -5.45 18.96
C ASP A 162 -7.12 -4.92 18.31
N GLN A 163 -6.03 -5.68 18.37
CA GLN A 163 -4.77 -5.35 17.72
C GLN A 163 -4.70 -5.95 16.30
N PRO A 164 -4.23 -5.19 15.30
CA PRO A 164 -4.06 -5.68 13.94
C PRO A 164 -2.90 -6.68 13.87
N VAL A 165 -3.04 -7.66 12.98
CA VAL A 165 -1.95 -8.60 12.67
C VAL A 165 -1.19 -8.07 11.46
N TRP A 166 0.09 -7.77 11.65
CA TRP A 166 0.95 -7.30 10.56
C TRP A 166 1.42 -8.47 9.70
N LYS A 167 1.24 -8.34 8.38
CA LYS A 167 1.72 -9.32 7.39
C LYS A 167 2.52 -8.65 6.28
N ILE A 168 3.45 -9.40 5.72
CA ILE A 168 4.33 -8.94 4.65
C ILE A 168 3.57 -8.99 3.32
N ALA A 169 3.44 -7.82 2.68
CA ALA A 169 2.92 -7.69 1.33
C ALA A 169 4.05 -7.77 0.28
N SER A 170 5.18 -7.14 0.58
CA SER A 170 6.37 -7.16 -0.27
C SER A 170 7.62 -7.29 0.58
N ASP A 171 8.59 -8.07 0.13
CA ASP A 171 9.91 -8.21 0.72
C ASP A 171 10.97 -8.09 -0.40
N CYS A 172 11.99 -7.28 -0.20
CA CYS A 172 13.15 -7.26 -1.08
C CYS A 172 14.43 -7.43 -0.25
N PHE A 173 15.13 -8.53 -0.50
CA PHE A 173 16.41 -8.87 0.13
C PHE A 173 17.54 -8.72 -0.88
N ARG A 174 18.67 -8.11 -0.47
CA ARG A 174 19.86 -8.01 -1.31
C ARG A 174 21.14 -8.02 -0.47
N PHE A 175 22.13 -8.81 -0.90
CA PHE A 175 23.49 -8.70 -0.37
C PHE A 175 24.16 -7.42 -0.84
N GLN A 176 24.95 -6.78 0.03
CA GLN A 176 25.75 -5.61 -0.34
C GLN A 176 26.83 -5.99 -1.36
N ASP A 177 27.46 -7.15 -1.14
CA ASP A 177 28.64 -7.59 -1.89
C ASP A 177 28.28 -8.55 -3.03
N TRP A 178 27.17 -8.31 -3.74
CA TRP A 178 26.63 -9.27 -4.70
C TRP A 178 27.56 -9.58 -5.88
N ALA A 179 28.62 -8.79 -6.08
CA ALA A 179 29.54 -8.86 -7.21
C ALA A 179 30.88 -9.62 -6.93
N ASN A 180 31.08 -10.21 -5.75
CA ASN A 180 32.34 -10.89 -5.38
C ASN A 180 32.15 -12.34 -4.91
#